data_AF-A0AAJ2EKY6-F1
#
_entry.id   AF-A0AAJ2EKY6-F1
#
_cell.length_a   1.000
_cell.length_b   1.000
_cell.length_c   1.000
_cell.angle_alpha   90.00
_cell.angle_beta   90.00
_cell.angle_gamma   90.00
#
_symmetry.space_group_name_H-M   'P 1'
#
loop_
_entity.id
_entity.type
_entity.pdbx_description
1 polymer ?
#
loop_
_entity_poly.entity_id
_entity_poly.type
_entity_poly.pdbx_seq_one_letter_code
_entity_poly.pdbx_strand_id
1 'polypeptide(L)'
;MKRRKVATVLLGVAALLSLWFYLGVGYYYSSIDHEEHAVYFIKKGLTRERAFINPFANEGDPSPVNRLSPQVRSDLAVLCKYAYGIEHYDNRSLEDCRTRIIEDVQ
;
A
#
# COMPACT_ATOMS: atom_id res chain seq x y z
N MET A 1 -21.36 -23.69 31.00
CA MET A 1 -19.98 -23.93 30.51
C MET A 1 -19.85 -23.95 28.98
N LYS A 2 -20.71 -24.66 28.23
CA LYS A 2 -20.63 -24.78 26.75
C LYS A 2 -20.70 -23.44 26.00
N ARG A 3 -21.62 -22.54 26.38
CA ARG A 3 -21.76 -21.19 25.79
C ARG A 3 -20.55 -20.29 26.00
N ARG A 4 -19.90 -20.36 27.18
CA ARG A 4 -18.67 -19.59 27.47
C ARG A 4 -17.51 -20.03 26.58
N LYS A 5 -17.32 -21.34 26.40
CA LYS A 5 -16.28 -21.89 25.51
C LYS A 5 -16.50 -21.45 24.05
N VAL A 6 -17.74 -21.50 23.56
CA VAL A 6 -18.10 -21.04 22.21
C VAL A 6 -17.82 -19.55 22.04
N ALA A 7 -18.23 -18.72 23.01
CA ALA A 7 -17.97 -17.27 22.96
C ALA A 7 -16.46 -16.96 22.93
N THR A 8 -15.65 -17.65 23.74
CA THR A 8 -14.19 -17.49 23.72
C THR A 8 -13.58 -17.85 22.37
N VAL A 9 -14.05 -18.93 21.72
CA VAL A 9 -13.58 -19.31 20.38
C VAL A 9 -13.95 -18.25 19.34
N LEU A 10 -15.19 -17.77 19.36
CA LEU A 10 -15.63 -16.73 18.41
C LEU A 10 -14.83 -15.43 18.57
N LEU A 11 -14.56 -15.01 19.80
CA LEU A 11 -13.72 -13.84 20.06
C LEU A 11 -12.28 -14.04 19.56
N GLY A 12 -11.71 -15.23 19.75
CA GLY A 12 -10.38 -15.55 19.23
C GLY A 12 -10.32 -15.47 17.70
N VAL A 13 -11.31 -16.02 17.01
CA VAL A 13 -11.41 -15.95 15.55
C VAL A 13 -11.58 -14.50 15.08
N ALA A 14 -12.46 -13.73 15.72
CA ALA A 14 -12.68 -12.32 15.37
C ALA A 14 -11.40 -11.47 15.55
N ALA A 15 -10.64 -11.72 16.62
CA ALA A 15 -9.36 -11.04 16.85
C ALA A 15 -8.32 -11.40 15.78
N LEU A 16 -8.23 -12.68 15.39
CA LEU A 16 -7.32 -13.12 14.33
C LEU A 16 -7.67 -12.53 12.97
N LEU A 17 -8.96 -12.48 12.62
CA LEU A 17 -9.43 -11.87 11.37
C LEU A 17 -9.16 -10.36 11.36
N SER A 18 -9.41 -9.68 12.47
CA SER A 18 -9.13 -8.25 12.61
C SER A 18 -7.64 -7.95 12.45
N LEU A 19 -6.78 -8.77 13.06
CA LEU A 19 -5.33 -8.65 12.94
C LEU A 19 -4.87 -8.91 11.51
N TRP A 20 -5.41 -9.95 10.86
CA TRP A 20 -5.07 -10.29 9.48
C TRP A 20 -5.47 -9.17 8.51
N PHE A 21 -6.67 -8.60 8.69
CA PHE A 21 -7.12 -7.44 7.92
C PHE A 21 -6.22 -6.22 8.14
N TYR A 22 -5.88 -5.91 9.40
CA TYR A 22 -5.01 -4.78 9.73
C TYR A 22 -3.62 -4.89 9.09
N LEU A 23 -3.03 -6.09 9.11
CA LEU A 23 -1.72 -6.34 8.50
C LEU A 23 -1.80 -6.42 6.98
N GLY A 24 -2.91 -6.93 6.42
CA GLY A 24 -3.10 -7.17 5.00
C GLY A 24 -3.56 -5.97 4.18
N VAL A 25 -4.14 -4.93 4.79
CA VAL A 25 -4.69 -3.78 4.05
C VAL A 25 -3.85 -2.52 4.28
N GLY A 26 -3.34 -1.97 3.18
CA GLY A 26 -2.67 -0.67 3.11
C GLY A 26 -3.53 0.36 2.40
N TYR A 27 -3.16 1.64 2.51
CA TYR A 27 -3.77 2.71 1.76
C TYR A 27 -2.76 3.82 1.45
N TYR A 28 -3.05 4.63 0.44
CA TYR A 28 -2.40 5.91 0.17
C TYR A 28 -3.46 6.97 -0.14
N TYR A 29 -3.12 8.25 -0.02
CA TYR A 29 -4.00 9.34 -0.44
C TYR A 29 -3.73 9.71 -1.89
N SER A 30 -4.80 9.85 -2.66
CA SER A 30 -4.78 10.41 -4.01
C SER A 30 -5.35 11.82 -3.96
N SER A 31 -4.71 12.75 -4.67
CA SER A 31 -5.16 14.14 -4.80
C SER A 31 -5.55 14.41 -6.24
N ILE A 32 -6.86 14.36 -6.53
CA ILE A 32 -7.45 14.57 -7.87
C ILE A 32 -8.55 15.62 -7.71
N ASP A 33 -8.64 16.57 -8.65
CA ASP A 33 -9.60 17.67 -8.66
C ASP A 33 -9.66 18.45 -7.34
N HIS A 34 -8.49 18.66 -6.71
CA HIS A 34 -8.33 19.28 -5.39
C HIS A 34 -9.00 18.54 -4.22
N GLU A 35 -9.46 17.31 -4.42
CA GLU A 35 -10.01 16.45 -3.38
C GLU A 35 -9.01 15.35 -2.99
N GLU A 36 -8.92 15.06 -1.69
CA GLU A 36 -8.13 13.95 -1.17
C GLU A 36 -9.01 12.73 -0.90
N HIS A 37 -8.65 11.59 -1.49
CA HIS A 37 -9.34 10.32 -1.25
C HIS A 37 -8.35 9.20 -0.92
N ALA A 38 -8.74 8.34 0.02
CA ALA A 38 -7.94 7.17 0.37
C ALA A 38 -8.17 6.03 -0.62
N VAL A 39 -7.09 5.57 -1.27
CA VAL A 39 -7.08 4.39 -2.13
C VAL A 39 -6.52 3.21 -1.33
N TYR A 40 -7.29 2.13 -1.21
CA TYR A 40 -6.95 0.95 -0.42
C TYR A 40 -6.43 -0.19 -1.31
N PHE A 41 -5.47 -0.95 -0.82
CA PHE A 41 -4.92 -2.11 -1.52
C PHE A 41 -4.57 -3.27 -0.56
N ILE A 42 -4.52 -4.48 -1.11
CA ILE A 42 -4.04 -5.67 -0.39
C ILE A 42 -2.52 -5.73 -0.49
N LYS A 43 -1.84 -5.69 0.66
CA LYS A 43 -0.38 -5.76 0.74
C LYS A 43 0.12 -7.13 0.27
N LYS A 44 1.20 -7.12 -0.51
CA LYS A 44 1.93 -8.31 -0.98
C LYS A 44 2.94 -8.87 0.03
N GLY A 45 3.14 -8.16 1.15
CA GLY A 45 4.01 -8.58 2.25
C GLY A 45 3.50 -8.09 3.60
N LEU A 46 3.99 -8.69 4.68
CA LEU A 46 3.60 -8.32 6.04
C LEU A 46 4.32 -7.05 6.50
N THR A 47 3.55 -6.07 6.98
CA THR A 47 4.07 -4.88 7.68
C THR A 47 2.98 -4.29 8.58
N ARG A 48 3.41 -3.61 9.65
CA ARG A 48 2.52 -2.81 10.50
C ARG A 48 2.15 -1.48 9.86
N GLU A 49 2.94 -1.02 8.89
CA GLU A 49 2.66 0.21 8.15
C GLU A 49 1.34 0.07 7.39
N ARG A 50 0.49 1.09 7.48
CA ARG A 50 -0.80 1.11 6.78
C ARG A 50 -0.90 2.26 5.79
N ALA A 51 -0.24 3.37 6.06
CA ALA A 51 -0.24 4.52 5.19
C ALA A 51 1.03 4.48 4.33
N PHE A 52 0.86 4.55 3.03
CA PHE A 52 1.95 4.57 2.06
C PHE A 52 1.89 5.87 1.27
N ILE A 53 3.05 6.30 0.77
CA ILE A 53 3.15 7.47 -0.09
C ILE A 53 3.16 6.98 -1.53
N ASN A 54 2.17 7.38 -2.31
CA ASN A 54 2.18 7.24 -3.76
C ASN A 54 2.56 8.59 -4.39
N PRO A 55 3.80 8.76 -4.87
CA PRO A 55 4.25 10.04 -5.43
C PRO A 55 3.57 10.39 -6.77
N PHE A 56 2.84 9.44 -7.37
CA PHE A 56 2.14 9.62 -8.64
C PHE A 56 0.61 9.62 -8.47
N ALA A 57 0.08 9.56 -7.24
CA ALA A 57 -1.35 9.68 -6.98
C ALA A 57 -1.80 11.15 -6.95
N ASN A 58 -1.52 11.87 -8.03
CA ASN A 58 -1.89 13.26 -8.21
C ASN A 58 -2.02 13.60 -9.71
N GLU A 59 -2.57 14.77 -10.02
CA GLU A 59 -2.76 15.26 -11.40
C GLU A 59 -1.47 15.76 -12.07
N GLY A 60 -0.34 15.74 -11.38
CA GLY A 60 0.93 16.18 -11.92
C GLY A 60 1.51 15.20 -12.94
N ASP A 61 2.29 15.72 -13.88
CA ASP A 61 3.03 14.89 -14.82
C ASP A 61 4.03 13.99 -14.08
N PRO A 62 3.93 12.65 -14.22
CA PRO A 62 4.76 11.74 -13.45
C PRO A 62 6.21 11.84 -13.91
N SER A 63 7.08 12.39 -13.06
CA SER A 63 8.52 12.45 -13.34
C SER A 63 9.12 11.05 -13.48
N PRO A 64 10.13 10.85 -14.37
CA PRO A 64 10.86 9.59 -14.42
C PRO A 64 11.63 9.36 -13.12
N VAL A 65 11.83 8.09 -12.75
CA VAL A 65 12.44 7.66 -11.47
C VAL A 65 13.83 8.23 -11.27
N ASN A 66 14.60 8.38 -12.35
CA ASN A 66 15.96 8.95 -12.27
C ASN A 66 16.00 10.44 -11.91
N ARG A 67 14.87 11.16 -12.01
CA ARG A 67 14.74 12.57 -11.61
C ARG A 67 14.12 12.74 -10.22
N LEU A 68 13.65 11.68 -9.59
CA LEU A 68 13.09 11.73 -8.25
C LEU A 68 14.19 11.96 -7.21
N SER A 69 13.85 12.70 -6.16
CA SER A 69 14.74 12.85 -5.01
C SER A 69 14.96 11.49 -4.31
N PRO A 70 16.06 11.29 -3.57
CA PRO A 70 16.31 10.05 -2.85
C PRO A 70 15.17 9.64 -1.92
N GLN A 71 14.53 10.61 -1.25
CA GLN A 71 13.40 10.34 -0.37
C GLN A 71 12.19 9.82 -1.16
N VAL A 72 11.81 10.49 -2.24
CA VAL A 72 10.67 10.08 -3.08
C VAL A 72 10.91 8.71 -3.70
N ARG A 73 12.16 8.40 -4.09
CA ARG A 73 12.53 7.06 -4.57
C ARG A 73 12.37 6.00 -3.48
N SER A 74 12.75 6.31 -2.25
CA SER A 74 12.57 5.41 -1.11
C SER A 74 11.09 5.16 -0.84
N ASP A 75 10.27 6.21 -0.85
CA ASP A 75 8.82 6.10 -0.64
C ASP A 75 8.15 5.27 -1.74
N LEU A 76 8.53 5.52 -3.00
CA LEU A 76 8.11 4.70 -4.14
C LEU A 76 8.52 3.24 -3.95
N ALA A 77 9.77 2.96 -3.56
CA ALA A 77 10.25 1.59 -3.35
C ALA A 77 9.46 0.84 -2.28
N VAL A 78 9.10 1.51 -1.18
CA VAL A 78 8.25 0.94 -0.13
C VAL A 78 6.86 0.64 -0.68
N LEU A 79 6.24 1.57 -1.40
CA LEU A 79 4.94 1.33 -2.04
C LEU A 79 5.02 0.17 -3.04
N CYS A 80 6.02 0.14 -3.92
CA CYS A 80 6.23 -0.92 -4.91
C CYS A 80 6.33 -2.30 -4.29
N LYS A 81 7.07 -2.41 -3.19
CA LYS A 81 7.19 -3.65 -2.43
C LYS A 81 5.84 -4.13 -1.92
N TYR A 82 5.07 -3.25 -1.27
CA TYR A 82 3.85 -3.68 -0.58
C TYR A 82 2.61 -3.67 -1.47
N ALA A 83 2.46 -2.79 -2.45
CA ALA A 83 1.31 -2.78 -3.37
C ALA A 83 1.50 -3.77 -4.53
N TYR A 84 2.72 -3.86 -5.07
CA TYR A 84 2.99 -4.59 -6.33
C TYR A 84 3.90 -5.81 -6.18
N GLY A 85 4.52 -6.03 -5.01
CA GLY A 85 5.41 -7.17 -4.77
C GLY A 85 6.78 -7.04 -5.43
N ILE A 86 7.20 -5.83 -5.78
CA ILE A 86 8.50 -5.55 -6.41
C ILE A 86 9.52 -5.25 -5.31
N GLU A 87 10.43 -6.18 -5.05
CA GLU A 87 11.38 -6.06 -3.93
C GLU A 87 12.69 -5.35 -4.27
N HIS A 88 12.97 -5.16 -5.56
CA HIS A 88 14.22 -4.55 -6.02
C HIS A 88 14.09 -3.02 -6.12
N TYR A 89 15.12 -2.31 -5.66
CA TYR A 89 15.15 -0.84 -5.59
C TYR A 89 15.99 -0.20 -6.71
N ASP A 90 16.37 -0.98 -7.73
CA ASP A 90 17.09 -0.48 -8.89
C ASP A 90 16.18 0.36 -9.80
N ASN A 91 16.79 1.16 -10.68
CA ASN A 91 16.04 2.10 -11.51
C ASN A 91 15.03 1.41 -12.44
N ARG A 92 15.35 0.22 -12.96
CA ARG A 92 14.45 -0.49 -13.87
C ARG A 92 13.22 -0.98 -13.12
N SER A 93 13.42 -1.62 -11.98
CA SER A 93 12.32 -2.14 -11.14
C SER A 93 11.37 -1.04 -10.67
N LEU A 94 11.91 0.13 -10.31
CA LEU A 94 11.09 1.27 -9.91
C LEU A 94 10.36 1.93 -11.09
N GLU A 95 10.94 1.95 -12.29
CA GLU A 95 10.24 2.43 -13.50
C GLU A 95 9.09 1.50 -13.89
N ASP A 96 9.32 0.18 -13.87
CA ASP A 96 8.28 -0.82 -14.13
C ASP A 96 7.11 -0.65 -13.14
N CYS A 97 7.41 -0.38 -11.88
CA CYS A 97 6.41 -0.09 -10.86
C CYS A 97 5.67 1.23 -11.13
N ARG A 98 6.39 2.30 -11.47
CA ARG A 98 5.81 3.60 -11.84
C ARG A 98 4.80 3.46 -12.97
N THR A 99 5.13 2.69 -14.02
CA THR A 99 4.20 2.46 -15.14
C THR A 99 2.90 1.81 -14.68
N ARG A 100 2.97 0.78 -13.81
CA ARG A 100 1.76 0.13 -13.25
C ARG A 100 0.93 1.09 -12.40
N ILE A 101 1.59 1.92 -11.59
CA ILE A 101 0.90 2.93 -10.77
C ILE A 101 0.12 3.90 -11.66
N ILE A 102 0.73 4.37 -12.75
CA ILE A 102 0.08 5.31 -13.68
C ILE A 102 -1.15 4.65 -14.32
N GLU A 103 -1.05 3.38 -14.73
CA GLU A 103 -2.18 2.61 -15.28
C GLU A 103 -3.32 2.38 -14.26
N ASP A 104 -3.01 2.29 -12.97
CA ASP A 104 -4.01 2.07 -11.92
C ASP A 104 -4.70 3.37 -11.44
N VAL A 105 -4.06 4.52 -11.64
CA VAL A 105 -4.50 5.83 -11.11
C VAL A 105 -5.20 6.69 -12.17
N GLN A 106 -4.79 6.61 -13.44
CA GLN A 106 -5.34 7.39 -14.55
C GLN A 106 -6.45 6.64 -15.30
#